data_AF-A0AA39PR43-F1
#
_entry.id   AF-A0AA39PR43-F1
#
_cell.length_a   1.000
_cell.length_b   1.000
_cell.length_c   1.000
_cell.angle_alpha   90.00
_cell.angle_beta   90.00
_cell.angle_gamma   90.00
#
_symmetry.space_group_name_H-M   'P 1'
#
loop_
_entity.id
_entity.type
_entity.pdbx_description
1 polymer ?
#
loop_
_entity_poly.entity_id
_entity_poly.type
_entity_poly.pdbx_seq_one_letter_code
_entity_poly.pdbx_strand_id
1 'polypeptide(L)' 'LLNDISEKRHRVQKELEYHDACLAPIQTLPVDLLREIFMLVPTNALDPLSSPWIFGRVCAFWRLLCLSTPILWSL' A
#
# COMPACT_ATOMS: atom_id res chain seq x y z
N LEU A 1 31.71 -17.97 11.01
CA LEU A 1 32.30 -16.76 10.40
C LEU A 1 31.53 -16.30 9.16
N LEU A 2 31.43 -17.11 8.09
CA LEU A 2 30.65 -16.72 6.88
C LEU A 2 29.14 -16.54 7.16
N ASN A 3 28.51 -17.46 7.89
CA ASN A 3 27.09 -17.32 8.28
C ASN A 3 26.82 -16.08 9.13
N ASP A 4 27.73 -15.76 10.06
CA ASP A 4 27.58 -14.62 10.97
C ASP A 4 27.67 -13.28 10.21
N ILE A 5 28.49 -13.21 9.15
CA ILE A 5 28.55 -12.05 8.25
C ILE A 5 27.29 -11.94 7.39
N SER A 6 26.75 -13.05 6.88
CA SER A 6 25.50 -13.04 6.10
C SER A 6 24.28 -12.66 6.94
N GLU A 7 24.20 -13.14 8.18
CA GLU A 7 23.12 -12.79 9.11
C GLU A 7 23.16 -11.31 9.49
N LYS A 8 24.36 -10.79 9.79
CA LYS A 8 24.57 -9.35 10.04
C LYS A 8 24.17 -8.50 8.84
N ARG A 9 24.55 -8.91 7.62
CA ARG A 9 24.13 -8.23 6.38
C ARG A 9 22.62 -8.26 6.20
N HIS A 10 21.98 -9.42 6.39
CA HIS A 10 20.54 -9.55 6.24
C HIS A 10 19.77 -8.65 7.20
N ARG A 11 20.24 -8.54 8.46
CA ARG A 11 19.62 -7.65 9.45
C ARG A 11 19.69 -6.18 9.05
N VAL A 12 20.86 -5.71 8.64
CA VAL A 12 21.06 -4.32 8.17
C VAL A 12 20.22 -4.05 6.93
N GLN A 13 20.15 -4.99 5.99
CA GLN A 13 19.33 -4.87 4.79
C GLN A 13 17.85 -4.72 5.13
N LYS A 14 17.33 -5.54 6.05
CA LYS A 14 15.94 -5.47 6.50
C LYS A 14 15.61 -4.15 7.20
N GLU A 15 16.57 -3.61 7.94
CA GLU A 15 16.43 -2.30 8.59
C GLU A 15 16.38 -1.17 7.57
N LEU A 16 17.24 -1.20 6.54
CA LEU A 16 17.20 -0.27 5.41
C LEU A 16 15.87 -0.36 4.66
N GLU A 17 15.40 -1.57 4.32
CA GLU A 17 14.12 -1.78 3.63
C GLU A 17 12.93 -1.21 4.43
N TYR A 18 12.96 -1.33 5.76
CA TYR A 18 11.95 -0.74 6.62
C TYR A 18 11.99 0.79 6.59
N HIS A 19 13.19 1.37 6.65
CA HIS A 19 13.37 2.82 6.52
C HIS A 19 12.95 3.35 5.15
N ASP A 20 13.34 2.67 4.07
CA ASP A 20 12.97 3.02 2.69
C ASP A 20 11.46 2.91 2.48
N ALA A 21 10.81 1.91 3.08
CA ALA A 21 9.36 1.79 3.02
C ALA A 21 8.65 2.99 3.66
N CYS A 22 9.16 3.52 4.77
CA CYS A 22 8.64 4.72 5.43
C CYS A 22 8.80 5.99 4.56
N LEU A 23 9.88 6.04 3.78
CA LEU A 23 10.17 7.14 2.85
C LEU A 23 9.56 6.93 1.47
N ALA A 24 8.87 5.81 1.23
CA ALA A 24 8.31 5.50 -0.07
C ALA A 24 7.34 6.61 -0.50
N PRO A 25 7.37 7.05 -1.78
CA PRO A 25 6.54 8.16 -2.26
C PRO A 25 5.04 8.01 -1.97
N ILE A 26 4.57 6.77 -1.88
CA ILE A 26 3.16 6.47 -1.64
C ILE A 26 2.72 6.70 -0.19
N GLN A 27 3.66 6.78 0.75
CA GLN A 27 3.40 7.15 2.15
C GLN A 27 3.43 8.67 2.37
N THR A 28 4.06 9.42 1.46
CA THR A 28 4.16 10.89 1.51
C THR A 28 3.12 11.58 0.63
N LEU A 29 2.40 10.83 -0.19
CA LEU A 29 1.38 11.35 -1.08
C LEU A 29 0.19 11.92 -0.26
N PRO A 30 -0.26 13.15 -0.56
CA PRO A 30 -1.51 13.66 -0.01
C PRO A 30 -2.68 12.71 -0.25
N VAL A 31 -3.56 12.63 0.75
CA VAL A 31 -4.75 11.75 0.74
C VAL A 31 -5.59 11.94 -0.52
N ASP A 32 -5.77 13.17 -0.98
CA ASP A 32 -6.61 13.49 -2.13
C ASP A 32 -6.01 12.95 -3.44
N LEU A 33 -4.68 13.06 -3.61
CA LEU A 33 -4.00 12.47 -4.78
C LEU A 33 -4.06 10.94 -4.75
N LEU A 34 -3.91 10.33 -3.57
CA LEU A 34 -4.06 8.88 -3.45
C LEU A 34 -5.47 8.43 -3.82
N ARG A 35 -6.49 9.20 -3.41
CA ARG A 35 -7.89 8.96 -3.78
C ARG A 35 -8.09 9.10 -5.29
N GLU A 36 -7.55 10.14 -5.92
CA GLU A 36 -7.61 10.32 -7.37
C GLU A 36 -6.97 9.14 -8.11
N ILE A 37 -5.82 8.65 -7.66
CA ILE A 37 -5.18 7.45 -8.23
C ILE A 37 -6.11 6.24 -8.13
N PHE A 38 -6.80 6.02 -7.01
CA PHE A 38 -7.75 4.91 -6.87
C PHE A 38 -8.90 5.03 -7.87
N MET A 39 -9.39 6.26 -8.11
CA MET A 39 -10.47 6.53 -9.07
C MET A 39 -10.07 6.26 -10.53
N LEU A 40 -8.78 6.26 -10.85
CA LEU A 40 -8.29 5.91 -12.20
C LEU A 40 -8.34 4.40 -12.50
N VAL A 41 -8.52 3.57 -11.47
CA VAL A 41 -8.57 2.11 -11.62
C VAL A 41 -10.01 1.69 -11.94
N PRO A 42 -10.24 0.91 -13.03
CA PRO A 42 -11.56 0.36 -13.32
C PRO A 42 -12.14 -0.38 -12.13
N THR A 43 -13.36 0.00 -11.75
CA THR A 43 -14.02 -0.50 -10.55
C THR A 43 -14.95 -1.65 -10.89
N ASN A 44 -14.86 -2.72 -10.12
CA ASN A 44 -15.81 -3.83 -10.11
C ASN A 44 -16.03 -4.24 -8.65
N ALA A 45 -16.86 -3.48 -7.94
CA ALA A 45 -17.12 -3.70 -6.52
C ALA A 45 -17.79 -5.06 -6.22
N LEU A 46 -18.33 -5.74 -7.24
CA LEU A 46 -18.91 -7.08 -7.12
C LEU A 46 -17.86 -8.19 -7.10
N ASP A 47 -16.63 -7.91 -7.56
CA ASP A 47 -15.52 -8.85 -7.53
C ASP A 47 -14.55 -8.50 -6.36
N PRO A 48 -14.45 -9.36 -5.32
CA PRO A 48 -13.53 -9.16 -4.20
C PRO A 48 -12.04 -9.09 -4.58
N LEU A 49 -11.69 -9.51 -5.80
CA LEU A 49 -10.34 -9.45 -6.36
C LEU A 49 -10.11 -8.22 -7.24
N SER A 50 -11.10 -7.32 -7.37
CA SER A 50 -11.03 -6.09 -8.15
C SER A 50 -11.07 -4.83 -7.27
N SER A 51 -10.87 -3.66 -7.89
CA SER A 51 -11.12 -2.37 -7.24
C SER A 51 -12.60 -2.27 -6.81
N PRO A 52 -12.91 -1.79 -5.60
CA PRO A 52 -11.97 -1.13 -4.70
C PRO A 52 -11.44 -2.04 -3.56
N TRP A 53 -11.83 -3.31 -3.54
CA TRP A 53 -11.47 -4.29 -2.49
C TRP A 53 -9.95 -4.50 -2.37
N ILE A 54 -9.24 -4.55 -3.50
CA ILE A 54 -7.79 -4.81 -3.50
C ILE A 54 -6.99 -3.75 -2.76
N PHE A 55 -7.44 -2.48 -2.76
CA PHE A 55 -6.73 -1.40 -2.05
C PHE A 55 -6.71 -1.65 -0.55
N GLY A 56 -7.80 -2.17 0.02
CA GLY A 56 -7.90 -2.46 1.45
C GLY A 56 -7.02 -3.63 1.93
N ARG A 57 -6.40 -4.37 1.01
CA ARG A 57 -5.45 -5.45 1.33
C ARG A 57 -4.00 -4.97 1.43
N VAL A 58 -3.70 -3.76 0.96
CA VAL A 58 -2.34 -3.19 0.98
C VAL A 58 -1.94 -2.81 2.41
N CYS A 59 -2.72 -1.95 3.06
CA CYS A 59 -2.51 -1.57 4.46
C CYS A 59 -3.80 -1.02 5.10
N ALA A 60 -3.76 -0.78 6.43
CA ALA A 60 -4.90 -0.26 7.17
C ALA A 60 -5.34 1.14 6.71
N PHE A 61 -4.38 2.01 6.37
CA PHE A 61 -4.67 3.37 5.88
C PHE A 61 -5.43 3.35 4.56
N TRP A 62 -5.01 2.52 3.60
CA TRP A 62 -5.68 2.39 2.31
C TRP A 62 -7.08 1.81 2.43
N ARG A 63 -7.26 0.86 3.36
CA ARG A 63 -8.58 0.31 3.69
C ARG A 63 -9.51 1.39 4.20
N LEU A 64 -9.05 2.21 5.14
CA LEU A 64 -9.84 3.32 5.67
C LEU A 64 -10.21 4.33 4.58
N LEU A 65 -9.25 4.72 3.75
CA LEU A 65 -9.47 5.66 2.65
C LEU A 65 -10.47 5.12 1.60
N CYS A 66 -10.34 3.85 1.24
CA CYS A 66 -11.23 3.16 0.34
C CYS A 66 -12.67 3.14 0.89
N LEU A 67 -12.85 2.76 2.17
CA LEU A 67 -14.15 2.73 2.82
C LEU A 67 -14.77 4.13 3.02
N SER A 68 -13.95 5.17 3.18
CA SER A 68 -14.41 6.56 3.35
C SER A 68 -14.66 7.30 2.02
N THR A 69 -14.49 6.64 0.88
CA THR A 69 -14.69 7.22 -0.45
C THR A 69 -15.83 6.48 -1.18
N PRO A 70 -17.11 6.87 -0.95
CA PRO A 70 -18.27 6.14 -1.49
C PRO A 70 -18.31 6.00 -3.01
N ILE A 71 -17.74 6.96 -3.74
CA ILE A 71 -17.70 6.94 -5.21
C ILE A 71 -16.83 5.81 -5.79
N LEU A 72 -15.91 5.23 -5.00
CA LEU A 72 -15.20 4.00 -5.41
C LEU A 72 -16.10 2.76 -5.40
N TRP A 73 -17.29 2.85 -4.82
CA TRP A 73 -18.23 1.74 -4.64
C TRP A 73 -19.49 1.90 -5.48
N SER A 74 -19.65 3.02 -6.18
CA SER A 74 -20.74 3.18 -7.15
C SER A 74 -20.47 2.32 -8.40
N LEU A 75 -21.54 1.66 -8.87
CA LEU A 75 -21.56 0.86 -10.09
C LEU A 75 -21.32 1.70 -11.35
#